data_AF-A0A562BP89-F1
#
_entry.id   AF-A0A562BP89-F1
#
_cell.length_a   1.000
_cell.length_b   1.000
_cell.length_c   1.000
_cell.angle_alpha   90.00
_cell.angle_beta   90.00
_cell.angle_gamma   90.00
#
_symmetry.space_group_name_H-M   'P 1'
#
loop_
_entity.id
_entity.type
_entity.pdbx_description
1 polymer ?
#
loop_
_entity_poly.entity_id
_entity_poly.type
_entity_poly.pdbx_seq_one_letter_code
_entity_poly.pdbx_strand_id
1 'polypeptide(L)'
;MDEIDDLSDLPMPRFIWGFAIATGKGGEVMHDEFEYLTHTRSPRFTCRVVELEDMPADSDESGIDGRIVHYDEPERLFYITDAGMALVNFQLFDKLPDRQKLKKVCDEAIHNWMIRRDFLDSEDEEA
;
A
#
# COMPACT_ATOMS: atom_id res chain seq x y z
N MET A 1 -11.12 10.43 33.66
CA MET A 1 -10.34 9.77 32.60
C MET A 1 -9.61 10.89 31.92
N ASP A 2 -8.28 10.83 31.87
CA ASP A 2 -7.49 11.88 31.25
C ASP A 2 -7.58 11.71 29.73
N GLU A 3 -7.54 12.80 28.97
CA GLU A 3 -7.62 12.80 27.49
C GLU A 3 -6.58 11.87 26.82
N ILE A 4 -5.47 11.58 27.52
CA ILE A 4 -4.43 10.64 27.10
C ILE A 4 -4.94 9.20 27.08
N ASP A 5 -5.80 8.81 28.04
CA ASP A 5 -6.41 7.48 28.09
C ASP A 5 -7.36 7.30 26.90
N ASP A 6 -8.16 8.32 26.59
CA ASP A 6 -9.09 8.32 25.45
C ASP A 6 -8.36 8.19 24.09
N LEU A 7 -7.19 8.80 23.93
CA LEU A 7 -6.38 8.68 22.72
C LEU A 7 -5.72 7.30 22.58
N SER A 8 -5.42 6.63 23.69
CA SER A 8 -4.76 5.31 23.69
C SER A 8 -5.67 4.17 23.24
N ASP A 9 -6.99 4.35 23.38
CA ASP A 9 -8.02 3.38 22.98
C ASP A 9 -8.40 3.48 21.48
N LEU A 10 -7.88 4.50 20.77
CA LEU A 10 -8.18 4.66 19.35
C LEU A 10 -7.63 3.47 18.55
N PRO A 11 -8.47 2.79 17.73
CA PRO A 11 -8.03 1.63 17.00
C PRO A 11 -7.06 2.02 15.90
N MET A 12 -5.95 1.29 15.79
CA MET A 12 -5.03 1.45 14.67
C MET A 12 -5.75 1.18 13.33
N PRO A 13 -5.67 2.10 12.35
CA PRO A 13 -6.23 1.89 11.02
C PRO A 13 -5.52 0.73 10.34
N ARG A 14 -6.26 0.02 9.48
CA ARG A 14 -5.76 -1.20 8.82
C ARG A 14 -4.69 -0.90 7.78
N PHE A 15 -4.91 0.11 6.96
CA PHE A 15 -4.00 0.58 5.92
C PHE A 15 -3.54 1.99 6.28
N ILE A 16 -2.24 2.20 6.32
CA ILE A 16 -1.63 3.52 6.50
C ILE A 16 -0.77 3.77 5.27
N TRP A 17 -1.10 4.84 4.56
CA TRP A 17 -0.41 5.29 3.37
C TRP A 17 0.51 6.46 3.72
N GLY A 18 1.68 6.52 3.11
CA GLY A 18 2.61 7.61 3.34
C GLY A 18 3.66 7.71 2.25
N PHE A 19 4.19 8.91 2.08
CA PHE A 19 5.34 9.19 1.23
C PHE A 19 6.59 9.36 2.12
N ALA A 20 7.74 9.02 1.58
CA ALA A 20 9.01 9.37 2.20
C ALA A 20 9.48 10.74 1.70
N ILE A 21 10.25 11.43 2.53
CA ILE A 21 11.00 12.62 2.13
C ILE A 21 12.49 12.39 2.36
N ALA A 22 13.32 13.01 1.53
CA ALA A 22 14.76 13.04 1.67
C ALA A 22 15.25 14.48 1.65
N THR A 23 16.28 14.77 2.43
CA THR A 23 16.99 16.04 2.37
C THR A 23 18.25 15.88 1.51
N GLY A 24 18.32 16.63 0.42
CA GLY A 24 19.54 16.73 -0.39
C GLY A 24 20.67 17.39 0.39
N LYS A 25 21.90 17.33 -0.15
CA LYS A 25 23.09 17.90 0.50
C LYS A 25 22.99 19.41 0.74
N GLY A 26 22.13 20.10 -0.01
CA GLY A 26 21.83 21.53 0.15
C GLY A 26 20.68 21.85 1.12
N GLY A 27 20.07 20.85 1.77
CA GLY A 27 18.91 21.02 2.63
C GLY A 27 17.57 21.09 1.88
N GLU A 28 17.59 20.92 0.56
CA GLU A 28 16.37 20.79 -0.26
C GLU A 28 15.59 19.53 0.16
N VAL A 29 14.29 19.70 0.42
CA VAL A 29 13.40 18.58 0.74
C VAL A 29 12.82 18.06 -0.57
N MET A 30 13.05 16.78 -0.85
CA MET A 30 12.49 16.07 -1.99
C MET A 30 11.56 14.98 -1.48
N HIS A 31 10.44 14.77 -2.17
CA HIS A 31 9.58 13.62 -1.94
C HIS A 31 10.13 12.43 -2.71
N ASP A 32 10.05 11.25 -2.11
CA ASP A 32 10.27 10.00 -2.83
C ASP A 32 9.18 9.84 -3.90
N GLU A 33 9.54 9.29 -5.05
CA GLU A 33 8.63 9.08 -6.18
C GLU A 33 7.58 8.00 -5.87
N PHE A 34 7.80 7.25 -4.80
CA PHE A 34 6.94 6.15 -4.40
C PHE A 34 6.12 6.45 -3.15
N GLU A 35 4.95 5.83 -3.11
CA GLU A 35 4.16 5.71 -1.90
C GLU A 35 4.45 4.38 -1.19
N TYR A 36 4.24 4.39 0.13
CA TYR A 36 4.47 3.27 1.02
C TYR A 36 3.19 2.90 1.76
N LEU A 37 2.95 1.60 1.88
CA LEU A 37 1.85 1.03 2.65
C LEU A 37 2.40 0.39 3.92
N THR A 38 1.76 0.68 5.06
CA THR A 38 1.84 -0.14 6.28
C THR A 38 0.49 -0.83 6.52
N HIS A 39 0.49 -2.16 6.56
CA HIS A 39 -0.66 -2.96 6.98
C HIS A 39 -0.51 -3.38 8.46
N THR A 40 -1.42 -2.96 9.32
CA THR A 40 -1.28 -3.06 10.78
C THR A 40 -1.94 -4.30 11.40
N ARG A 41 -2.68 -5.08 10.59
CA ARG A 41 -3.35 -6.32 11.02
C ARG A 41 -2.60 -7.54 10.48
N SER A 42 -2.83 -8.73 11.03
CA SER A 42 -2.15 -9.94 10.56
C SER A 42 -2.59 -10.31 9.13
N PRO A 43 -1.65 -10.45 8.16
CA PRO A 43 -0.19 -10.34 8.26
C PRO A 43 0.29 -8.88 8.28
N ARG A 44 1.13 -8.52 9.27
CA ARG A 44 1.68 -7.17 9.37
C ARG A 44 2.88 -7.01 8.45
N PHE A 45 2.87 -5.96 7.63
CA PHE A 45 3.98 -5.64 6.74
C PHE A 45 4.05 -4.16 6.37
N THR A 46 5.21 -3.74 5.89
CA THR A 46 5.33 -2.57 5.01
C THR A 46 5.70 -3.01 3.60
N CYS A 47 5.32 -2.21 2.60
CA CYS A 47 5.74 -2.39 1.21
C CYS A 47 5.68 -1.06 0.47
N ARG A 48 6.26 -1.03 -0.72
CA ARG A 48 6.21 0.09 -1.66
C ARG A 48 5.11 -0.16 -2.69
N VAL A 49 4.38 0.89 -3.05
CA VAL A 49 3.37 0.91 -4.10
C VAL A 49 3.99 1.47 -5.37
N VAL A 50 3.76 0.82 -6.51
CA VAL A 50 4.32 1.21 -7.80
C VAL A 50 3.24 1.09 -8.87
N GLU A 51 3.10 2.13 -9.70
CA GLU A 51 2.33 2.08 -10.95
C GLU A 51 3.21 1.49 -12.06
N LEU A 52 2.68 0.52 -12.81
CA LEU A 52 3.38 -0.16 -13.90
C LEU A 52 3.03 0.52 -15.22
N GLU A 53 4.04 1.05 -15.91
CA GLU A 53 3.88 1.85 -17.15
C GLU A 53 3.31 1.05 -18.36
N ASP A 54 3.39 -0.30 -18.34
CA ASP A 54 3.17 -1.17 -19.50
C ASP A 54 1.95 -2.13 -19.38
N MET A 55 1.01 -1.90 -18.47
CA MET A 55 -0.17 -2.78 -18.33
C MET A 55 -1.37 -2.24 -19.11
N PRO A 56 -2.03 -3.05 -19.97
CA PRO A 56 -3.23 -2.62 -20.68
C PRO A 56 -4.33 -2.26 -19.67
N ALA A 57 -4.84 -1.04 -19.76
CA ALA A 57 -5.88 -0.48 -18.89
C ALA A 57 -7.28 -1.08 -19.11
N ASP A 58 -7.35 -2.37 -19.41
CA ASP A 58 -8.60 -3.12 -19.53
C ASP A 58 -8.82 -3.92 -18.24
N SER A 59 -8.91 -3.23 -17.10
CA SER A 59 -9.49 -3.82 -15.90
C SER A 59 -10.99 -3.53 -15.92
N ASP A 60 -11.80 -4.56 -16.18
CA ASP A 60 -13.25 -4.49 -15.98
C ASP A 60 -13.55 -3.96 -14.57
N GLU A 61 -14.64 -3.18 -14.40
CA GLU A 61 -15.07 -2.55 -13.13
C GLU A 61 -15.31 -3.53 -11.95
N SER A 62 -15.03 -4.82 -12.13
CA SER A 62 -15.28 -5.90 -11.17
C SER A 62 -14.06 -6.22 -10.29
N GLY A 63 -13.58 -5.24 -9.53
CA GLY A 63 -12.63 -5.44 -8.43
C GLY A 63 -11.19 -5.80 -8.83
N ILE A 64 -10.27 -5.72 -7.86
CA ILE A 64 -8.84 -6.02 -8.07
C ILE A 64 -8.59 -7.53 -8.08
N ASP A 65 -7.97 -8.04 -9.15
CA ASP A 65 -7.41 -9.40 -9.16
C ASP A 65 -5.89 -9.39 -9.32
N GLY A 66 -5.18 -9.40 -8.19
CA GLY A 66 -3.73 -9.51 -8.20
C GLY A 66 -3.16 -10.91 -8.02
N ARG A 67 -1.86 -11.06 -8.27
CA ARG A 67 -1.11 -12.31 -8.10
C ARG A 67 0.15 -12.07 -7.31
N ILE A 68 0.47 -13.03 -6.43
CA ILE A 68 1.76 -13.07 -5.73
C ILE A 68 2.78 -13.80 -6.61
N VAL A 69 3.92 -13.16 -6.82
CA VAL A 69 5.09 -13.67 -7.54
C VAL A 69 6.23 -13.90 -6.53
N HIS A 70 7.01 -14.96 -6.72
CA HIS A 70 8.15 -15.33 -5.88
C HIS A 70 7.82 -15.46 -4.37
N TYR A 71 6.65 -16.01 -4.04
CA TYR A 71 6.21 -16.21 -2.66
C TYR A 71 7.23 -16.97 -1.77
N ASP A 72 7.98 -17.89 -2.36
CA ASP A 72 8.97 -18.72 -1.64
C ASP A 72 10.31 -18.00 -1.38
N GLU A 73 10.50 -16.80 -1.95
CA GLU A 73 11.67 -15.94 -1.75
C GLU A 73 11.19 -14.58 -1.18
N PRO A 74 11.08 -14.42 0.15
CA PRO A 74 10.50 -13.22 0.76
C PRO A 74 11.15 -11.90 0.35
N GLU A 75 12.47 -11.90 0.12
CA GLU A 75 13.23 -10.72 -0.36
C GLU A 75 12.84 -10.30 -1.78
N ARG A 76 12.27 -11.22 -2.56
CA ARG A 76 11.78 -11.02 -3.92
C ARG A 76 10.27 -11.14 -4.01
N LEU A 77 9.55 -11.04 -2.90
CA LEU A 77 8.10 -11.14 -2.94
C LEU A 77 7.53 -9.91 -3.65
N PHE A 78 6.75 -10.15 -4.70
CA PHE A 78 6.01 -9.11 -5.43
C PHE A 78 4.55 -9.48 -5.49
N TYR A 79 3.70 -8.47 -5.46
CA TYR A 79 2.29 -8.57 -5.79
C TYR A 79 2.04 -7.64 -6.96
N ILE A 80 1.31 -8.12 -7.98
CA ILE A 80 0.97 -7.32 -9.17
C ILE A 80 -0.49 -7.52 -9.52
N THR A 81 -1.15 -6.47 -9.97
CA THR A 81 -2.58 -6.47 -10.32
C THR A 81 -2.81 -6.38 -11.82
N ASP A 82 -4.01 -6.74 -12.23
CA ASP A 82 -4.61 -6.37 -13.51
C ASP A 82 -4.77 -4.86 -13.69
N ALA A 83 -5.00 -4.10 -12.61
CA ALA A 83 -5.09 -2.63 -12.63
C ALA A 83 -3.76 -1.88 -12.80
N GLY A 84 -2.69 -2.55 -13.25
CA GLY A 84 -1.38 -1.91 -13.44
C GLY A 84 -0.67 -1.48 -12.15
N MET A 85 -1.06 -2.00 -10.98
CA MET A 85 -0.43 -1.68 -9.70
C MET A 85 0.46 -2.84 -9.23
N ALA A 86 1.52 -2.48 -8.50
CA ALA A 86 2.39 -3.45 -7.83
C ALA A 86 2.64 -3.06 -6.37
N LEU A 87 2.73 -4.09 -5.51
CA LEU A 87 3.32 -3.97 -4.18
C LEU A 87 4.64 -4.71 -4.17
N VAL A 88 5.70 -4.03 -3.74
CA VAL A 88 7.08 -4.51 -3.82
C VAL A 88 7.83 -4.24 -2.51
N ASN A 89 8.99 -4.88 -2.33
CA ASN A 89 9.85 -4.69 -1.15
C ASN A 89 9.12 -4.93 0.18
N PHE A 90 8.45 -6.07 0.30
CA PHE A 90 7.75 -6.44 1.52
C PHE A 90 8.71 -6.61 2.70
N GLN A 91 8.46 -5.89 3.78
CA GLN A 91 9.05 -6.13 5.09
C GLN A 91 7.97 -6.70 6.01
N LEU A 92 8.02 -8.00 6.26
CA LEU A 92 7.09 -8.71 7.15
C LEU A 92 7.51 -8.52 8.61
N PHE A 93 6.54 -8.25 9.49
CA PHE A 93 6.73 -8.23 10.95
C PHE A 93 6.20 -9.50 11.62
N ASP A 94 5.49 -10.33 10.86
CA ASP A 94 4.99 -11.63 11.26
C ASP A 94 5.67 -12.73 10.42
N LYS A 95 5.38 -14.00 10.73
CA LYS A 95 5.71 -15.11 9.82
C LYS A 95 4.98 -14.92 8.49
N LEU A 96 5.60 -15.37 7.39
CA LEU A 96 4.99 -15.37 6.07
C LEU A 96 3.60 -16.06 6.14
N PRO A 97 2.51 -15.33 5.86
CA PRO A 97 1.15 -15.89 5.86
C PRO A 97 0.96 -16.79 4.64
N ASP A 98 -0.07 -17.64 4.64
CA ASP A 98 -0.52 -18.36 3.45
C ASP A 98 -0.67 -17.43 2.22
N ARG A 99 -0.34 -17.94 1.03
CA ARG A 99 -0.33 -17.18 -0.23
C ARG A 99 -1.69 -16.54 -0.53
N GLN A 100 -2.79 -17.27 -0.34
CA GLN A 100 -4.13 -16.77 -0.61
C GLN A 100 -4.52 -15.68 0.39
N LYS A 101 -4.12 -15.84 1.66
CA LYS A 101 -4.31 -14.81 2.69
C LYS A 101 -3.55 -13.53 2.33
N LEU A 102 -2.29 -13.62 1.88
CA LEU A 102 -1.51 -12.45 1.47
C LEU A 102 -2.13 -11.75 0.26
N LYS A 103 -2.44 -12.52 -0.80
CA LYS A 103 -3.10 -12.01 -2.01
C LYS A 103 -4.35 -11.21 -1.67
N LYS A 104 -5.26 -11.79 -0.86
CA LYS A 104 -6.51 -11.12 -0.46
C LYS A 104 -6.26 -9.77 0.23
N VAL A 105 -5.26 -9.69 1.11
CA VAL A 105 -4.92 -8.44 1.80
C VAL A 105 -4.34 -7.41 0.82
N CYS A 106 -3.55 -7.84 -0.14
CA CYS A 106 -3.02 -6.98 -1.20
C CYS A 106 -4.11 -6.49 -2.16
N ASP A 107 -5.06 -7.35 -2.56
CA ASP A 107 -6.23 -6.97 -3.38
C ASP A 107 -7.04 -5.86 -2.66
N GLU A 108 -7.34 -6.07 -1.38
CA GLU A 108 -8.07 -5.10 -0.55
C GLU A 108 -7.29 -3.80 -0.34
N ALA A 109 -5.97 -3.86 -0.23
CA ALA A 109 -5.12 -2.68 -0.10
C ALA A 109 -5.11 -1.84 -1.39
N ILE A 110 -4.95 -2.44 -2.57
CA ILE A 110 -4.99 -1.71 -3.84
C ILE A 110 -6.39 -1.13 -4.08
N HIS A 111 -7.45 -1.87 -3.78
CA HIS A 111 -8.80 -1.32 -3.88
C HIS A 111 -8.98 -0.08 -2.97
N ASN A 112 -8.48 -0.14 -1.73
CA ASN A 112 -8.47 1.03 -0.84
C ASN A 112 -7.62 2.18 -1.37
N TRP A 113 -6.49 1.89 -2.01
CA TRP A 113 -5.61 2.89 -2.61
C TRP A 113 -6.32 3.65 -3.74
N MET A 114 -7.02 2.93 -4.62
CA MET A 114 -7.77 3.55 -5.72
C MET A 114 -8.87 4.47 -5.21
N ILE A 115 -9.68 4.01 -4.23
CA ILE A 115 -10.71 4.86 -3.60
C ILE A 115 -10.10 6.13 -2.99
N ARG A 116 -8.93 6.00 -2.34
CA ARG A 116 -8.24 7.16 -1.75
C ARG A 116 -7.76 8.12 -2.84
N ARG A 117 -7.20 7.61 -3.93
CA ARG A 117 -6.76 8.42 -5.07
C ARG A 117 -7.94 9.18 -5.69
N ASP A 118 -9.03 8.48 -6.00
CA ASP A 118 -10.22 9.09 -6.58
C ASP A 118 -10.80 10.19 -5.66
N PHE A 119 -10.77 9.98 -4.34
CA PHE A 119 -11.18 10.99 -3.36
C PHE A 119 -10.27 12.23 -3.39
N LEU A 120 -8.95 12.05 -3.35
CA LEU A 120 -7.98 13.16 -3.35
C LEU A 120 -8.04 13.95 -4.67
N ASP A 121 -8.12 13.24 -5.80
CA ASP A 121 -8.26 13.86 -7.13
C ASP A 121 -9.54 14.69 -7.21
N SER A 122 -10.64 14.24 -6.59
CA SER A 122 -11.89 15.01 -6.54
C SER A 122 -11.81 16.27 -5.66
N GLU A 123 -11.00 16.25 -4.58
CA GLU A 123 -10.81 17.44 -3.73
C GLU A 123 -9.96 18.50 -4.43
N ASP A 124 -8.97 18.08 -5.24
CA ASP A 124 -8.11 18.99 -6.01
C ASP A 124 -8.86 19.70 -7.17
N GLU A 125 -9.89 19.08 -7.74
CA GLU A 125 -10.75 19.69 -8.78
C GLU A 125 -11.70 20.77 -8.22
N GLU A 126 -11.99 20.75 -6.92
CA GLU A 126 -12.86 21.73 -6.25
C GLU A 126 -12.11 22.97 -5.70
N ALA A 127 -10.77 23.00 -5.78
CA ALA A 127 -9.89 24.04 -5.22
C ALA A 127 -9.41 25.10 -6.24
#